data_AF-A0A183I3K6-F1
#
_entry.id   AF-A0A183I3K6-F1
#
_cell.length_a   1.000
_cell.length_b   1.000
_cell.length_c   1.000
_cell.angle_alpha   90.00
_cell.angle_beta   90.00
_cell.angle_gamma   90.00
#
_symmetry.space_group_name_H-M   'P 1'
#
loop_
_entity.id
_entity.type
_entity.pdbx_description
1 polymer ?
#
loop_
_entity_poly.entity_id
_entity_poly.type
_entity_poly.pdbx_seq_one_letter_code
_entity_poly.pdbx_strand_id
1 'polypeptide(L)'
;MVNLIELVISLISLLIPMIYCNEDAKRLHDDLMANYNKHRRPAPAANKPITIKLKLRLSQIIDVHEIDQIMTCSVWLKQVWIDKKLSWNPKNYGGVSVLYVPYEMIWVPDIVLYNK
;
A
#
# COMPACT_ATOMS: atom_id res chain seq x y z
N MET A 1 -53.42 5.85 -16.80
CA MET A 1 -52.79 6.93 -17.59
C MET A 1 -51.45 7.20 -16.93
N VAL A 2 -50.34 6.70 -17.48
CA VAL A 2 -49.00 6.90 -16.88
C VAL A 2 -48.69 8.39 -16.94
N ASN A 3 -48.35 8.98 -15.81
CA ASN A 3 -48.18 10.43 -15.68
C ASN A 3 -46.84 10.83 -16.30
N LEU A 4 -46.78 11.95 -17.05
CA LEU A 4 -45.57 12.41 -17.74
C LEU A 4 -44.37 12.55 -16.79
N ILE A 5 -44.65 12.90 -15.54
CA ILE A 5 -43.66 13.02 -14.45
C ILE A 5 -42.99 11.67 -14.15
N GLU A 6 -43.73 10.56 -14.14
CA GLU A 6 -43.16 9.23 -13.87
C GLU A 6 -42.23 8.76 -14.99
N LEU A 7 -42.58 9.09 -16.24
CA LEU A 7 -41.73 8.86 -17.41
C LEU A 7 -40.41 9.64 -17.33
N VAL A 8 -40.48 10.90 -16.89
CA VAL A 8 -39.29 11.74 -16.71
C VAL A 8 -38.41 11.23 -15.57
N ILE A 9 -38.99 10.80 -14.45
CA ILE A 9 -38.23 10.22 -13.33
C ILE A 9 -37.55 8.91 -13.74
N SER A 10 -38.24 8.03 -14.48
CA SER A 10 -37.66 6.78 -15.00
C SER A 10 -36.55 7.03 -16.02
N LEU A 11 -36.62 8.11 -16.79
CA LEU A 11 -35.58 8.49 -17.75
C LEU A 11 -34.35 9.07 -17.03
N ILE A 12 -34.58 9.87 -15.98
CA ILE A 12 -33.51 10.44 -15.13
C ILE A 12 -32.79 9.35 -14.34
N SER A 13 -33.48 8.32 -13.84
CA SER A 13 -32.82 7.22 -13.12
C SER A 13 -31.88 6.40 -14.02
N LEU A 14 -32.17 6.30 -15.32
CA LEU A 14 -31.27 5.70 -16.31
C LEU A 14 -30.03 6.54 -16.61
N LEU A 15 -30.09 7.86 -16.36
CA LEU A 15 -29.01 8.81 -16.60
C LEU A 15 -28.07 8.95 -15.40
N ILE A 16 -28.41 8.37 -14.25
CA ILE A 16 -27.49 8.30 -13.11
C ILE A 16 -26.41 7.27 -13.48
N PRO A 17 -25.14 7.68 -13.67
CA PRO A 17 -24.08 6.71 -13.88
C PRO A 17 -24.03 5.80 -12.66
N MET A 18 -24.12 4.48 -12.88
CA MET A 18 -23.85 3.52 -11.82
C MET A 18 -22.43 3.77 -11.32
N ILE A 19 -22.32 4.28 -10.09
CA ILE A 19 -21.05 4.46 -9.41
C ILE A 19 -20.60 3.07 -9.00
N TYR A 20 -19.86 2.41 -9.87
CA TYR A 20 -19.11 1.22 -9.50
C TYR A 20 -17.94 1.70 -8.64
N CYS A 21 -18.10 1.62 -7.32
CA CYS A 21 -16.95 1.60 -6.43
C CYS A 21 -16.02 0.46 -6.88
N ASN A 22 -14.71 0.58 -6.68
CA ASN A 22 -13.76 -0.47 -7.09
C ASN A 22 -13.91 -1.70 -6.18
N GLU A 23 -14.98 -2.47 -6.43
CA GLU A 23 -15.40 -3.62 -5.65
C GLU A 23 -14.35 -4.73 -5.70
N ASP A 24 -13.66 -4.88 -6.84
CA ASP A 24 -12.56 -5.83 -6.99
C ASP A 24 -11.36 -5.50 -6.09
N ALA A 25 -10.96 -4.23 -6.01
CA ALA A 25 -9.88 -3.82 -5.11
C ALA A 25 -10.26 -3.97 -3.63
N LYS A 26 -11.52 -3.67 -3.29
CA LYS A 26 -12.06 -3.89 -1.94
C LYS A 26 -12.06 -5.38 -1.58
N ARG A 27 -12.60 -6.23 -2.46
CA ARG A 27 -12.62 -7.69 -2.29
C ARG A 27 -11.20 -8.26 -2.15
N LEU A 28 -10.26 -7.81 -2.98
CA LEU A 28 -8.85 -8.20 -2.88
C LEU A 28 -8.25 -7.80 -1.53
N HIS A 29 -8.50 -6.57 -1.07
CA HIS A 29 -8.04 -6.11 0.22
C HIS A 29 -8.56 -7.00 1.35
N ASP A 30 -9.87 -7.24 1.37
CA ASP A 30 -10.53 -8.01 2.43
C ASP A 30 -10.02 -9.47 2.45
N ASP A 31 -9.84 -10.10 1.28
CA ASP A 31 -9.29 -11.46 1.16
C ASP A 31 -7.83 -11.55 1.66
N LEU A 32 -6.99 -10.58 1.29
CA LEU A 32 -5.57 -10.57 1.70
C LEU A 32 -5.42 -10.30 3.20
N MET A 33 -6.25 -9.43 3.76
CA MET A 33 -6.13 -8.99 5.16
C MET A 33 -6.80 -9.94 6.16
N ALA A 34 -7.79 -10.74 5.74
CA ALA A 34 -8.56 -11.62 6.64
C ALA A 34 -7.70 -12.52 7.55
N ASN A 35 -6.55 -13.00 7.06
CA ASN A 35 -5.65 -13.90 7.80
C ASN A 35 -4.21 -13.37 7.89
N TYR A 36 -4.00 -12.09 7.59
CA TYR A 36 -2.68 -11.50 7.65
C TYR A 36 -2.34 -11.12 9.11
N ASN A 37 -1.17 -11.54 9.58
CA ASN A 37 -0.68 -11.18 10.91
C ASN A 37 0.62 -10.39 10.77
N LYS A 38 0.55 -9.09 11.02
CA LYS A 38 1.68 -8.16 10.90
C LYS A 38 2.86 -8.44 11.82
N HIS A 39 2.64 -9.16 12.93
CA HIS A 39 3.72 -9.51 13.86
C HIS A 39 4.52 -10.73 13.42
N ARG A 40 4.05 -11.44 12.37
CA ARG A 40 4.77 -12.60 11.83
C ARG A 40 5.51 -12.23 10.56
N ARG A 41 6.83 -12.46 10.59
CA ARG A 41 7.71 -12.31 9.44
C ARG A 41 7.18 -13.07 8.21
N PRO A 42 6.95 -12.41 7.05
CA PRO A 42 6.33 -13.02 5.88
C PRO A 42 7.33 -13.78 5.00
N ALA A 43 8.12 -14.67 5.61
CA ALA A 43 9.11 -15.47 4.91
C ALA A 43 8.49 -16.75 4.33
N PRO A 44 8.99 -17.26 3.18
CA PRO A 44 8.53 -18.52 2.60
C PRO A 44 8.73 -19.72 3.53
N ALA A 45 9.80 -19.69 4.32
CA ALA A 45 10.14 -20.71 5.30
C ALA A 45 10.90 -20.06 6.46
N ALA A 46 10.91 -20.73 7.62
CA ALA A 46 11.61 -20.24 8.81
C ALA A 46 13.09 -19.96 8.56
N ASN A 47 13.77 -20.80 7.77
CA ASN A 47 15.21 -20.69 7.50
C ASN A 47 15.56 -19.91 6.22
N LYS A 48 14.62 -19.14 5.66
CA LYS A 48 14.88 -18.32 4.46
C LYS A 48 14.87 -16.83 4.82
N PRO A 49 15.88 -16.05 4.41
CA PRO A 49 15.91 -14.61 4.67
C PRO A 49 14.89 -13.86 3.82
N ILE A 50 14.52 -12.65 4.26
CA ILE A 50 13.81 -11.66 3.45
C ILE A 50 14.83 -10.65 2.98
N THR A 51 14.94 -10.45 1.66
CA THR A 51 15.83 -9.43 1.09
C THR A 51 15.11 -8.09 1.06
N ILE A 52 15.63 -7.13 1.81
CA ILE A 52 15.13 -5.75 1.85
C ILE A 52 16.05 -4.89 0.99
N LYS A 53 15.51 -4.29 -0.07
CA LYS A 53 16.23 -3.34 -0.92
C LYS A 53 16.03 -1.94 -0.37
N LEU A 54 17.12 -1.31 0.05
CA LEU A 54 17.13 0.06 0.52
C LEU A 54 17.70 0.98 -0.56
N LYS A 55 17.06 2.12 -0.75
CA LYS A 55 17.57 3.20 -1.58
C LYS A 55 17.47 4.50 -0.78
N LEU A 56 18.60 5.17 -0.66
CA LEU A 56 18.71 6.47 -0.01
C LEU A 56 18.84 7.54 -1.10
N ARG A 57 18.16 8.67 -0.90
CA ARG A 57 18.37 9.88 -1.68
C ARG A 57 18.58 11.03 -0.71
N LEU A 58 19.78 11.58 -0.70
CA LEU A 58 20.08 12.80 0.05
C LEU A 58 19.23 13.94 -0.52
N SER A 59 18.47 14.61 0.35
CA SER A 59 17.73 15.82 -0.01
C SER A 59 18.57 17.07 0.22
N GLN A 60 19.13 17.21 1.41
CA GLN A 60 19.93 18.37 1.80
C GLN A 60 20.82 18.03 2.98
N ILE A 61 21.97 18.71 3.04
CA ILE A 61 22.79 18.82 4.24
C ILE A 61 22.28 20.07 4.96
N ILE A 62 21.81 19.89 6.19
CA ILE A 62 21.20 20.96 6.99
C ILE A 62 22.30 21.72 7.72
N ASP A 63 23.20 21.01 8.40
CA ASP A 63 24.29 21.61 9.16
C ASP A 63 25.46 20.61 9.35
N VAL A 64 26.66 21.15 9.58
CA VAL A 64 27.88 20.40 9.90
C VAL A 64 28.59 21.10 11.06
N HIS A 65 28.59 20.45 12.23
CA HIS A 65 29.38 20.88 13.39
C HIS A 65 30.73 20.19 13.36
N GLU A 66 31.75 20.89 12.86
CA GLU A 66 33.09 20.32 12.64
C GLU A 66 33.79 19.92 13.94
N ILE A 67 33.63 20.71 15.00
CA ILE A 67 34.26 20.46 16.31
C ILE A 67 33.62 19.23 16.99
N ASP A 68 32.29 19.13 16.92
CA ASP A 68 31.54 18.03 17.52
C ASP A 68 31.45 16.80 16.59
N GLN A 69 31.93 16.92 15.35
CA GLN A 69 31.86 15.89 14.31
C GLN A 69 30.44 15.41 13.98
N ILE A 70 29.46 16.30 14.07
CA ILE A 70 28.05 16.01 13.83
C ILE A 70 27.62 16.56 12.46
N MET A 71 27.00 15.73 11.63
CA MET A 71 26.36 16.14 10.38
C MET A 71 24.85 15.92 10.47
N THR A 72 24.09 16.98 10.29
CA THR A 72 22.62 16.91 10.20
C THR A 72 22.21 16.93 8.74
N CYS A 73 21.50 15.89 8.27
CA CYS A 73 21.03 15.81 6.88
C CYS A 73 19.58 15.29 6.80
N SER A 74 18.89 15.68 5.73
CA SER A 74 17.58 15.15 5.39
C SER A 74 17.70 14.17 4.22
N VAL A 75 17.14 12.97 4.39
CA VAL A 75 17.30 11.86 3.45
C VAL A 75 15.94 11.19 3.20
N TRP A 76 15.63 10.90 1.94
CA TRP A 76 14.53 10.01 1.58
C TRP A 76 15.00 8.55 1.61
N LEU A 77 14.34 7.76 2.45
CA LEU A 77 14.51 6.32 2.51
C LEU A 77 13.39 5.62 1.73
N LYS A 78 13.75 4.88 0.69
CA LYS A 78 12.84 3.95 -0.01
C LYS A 78 13.21 2.52 0.36
N GLN A 79 12.23 1.78 0.86
CA GLN A 79 12.35 0.37 1.21
C GLN A 79 11.49 -0.46 0.28
N VAL A 80 12.03 -1.57 -0.22
CA VAL A 80 11.28 -2.51 -1.08
C VAL A 80 11.59 -3.94 -0.64
N TRP A 81 10.55 -4.70 -0.32
CA TRP A 81 10.63 -6.12 -0.02
C TRP A 81 9.49 -6.88 -0.70
N ILE A 82 9.55 -8.21 -0.68
CA ILE A 82 8.50 -9.07 -1.23
C ILE A 82 7.86 -9.84 -0.08
N ASP A 83 6.55 -9.67 0.07
CA ASP A 83 5.72 -10.45 0.97
C ASP A 83 4.97 -11.53 0.16
N LYS A 84 5.19 -12.80 0.47
CA LYS A 84 4.55 -13.92 -0.24
C LYS A 84 3.09 -14.13 0.15
N LYS A 85 2.66 -13.68 1.33
CA LYS A 85 1.27 -13.77 1.78
C LYS A 85 0.39 -12.71 1.11
N LEU A 86 0.98 -11.59 0.72
CA LEU A 86 0.31 -10.52 -0.02
C LEU A 86 0.50 -10.66 -1.54
N SER A 87 0.29 -11.86 -2.06
CA SER A 87 0.43 -12.18 -3.49
C SER A 87 -0.90 -12.67 -4.05
N TRP A 88 -1.31 -12.17 -5.21
CA TRP A 88 -2.55 -12.55 -5.88
C TRP A 88 -2.37 -12.61 -7.40
N ASN A 89 -3.36 -13.18 -8.09
CA ASN A 89 -3.45 -13.12 -9.55
C ASN A 89 -4.42 -12.00 -9.97
N PRO A 90 -3.98 -10.96 -10.68
CA PRO A 90 -4.84 -9.85 -11.11
C PRO A 90 -6.09 -10.29 -11.87
N LYS A 91 -6.02 -11.40 -12.63
CA LYS A 91 -7.17 -11.91 -13.40
C LYS A 91 -8.37 -12.30 -12.52
N ASN A 92 -8.14 -12.65 -11.25
CA ASN A 92 -9.21 -13.04 -10.33
C ASN A 92 -9.94 -11.83 -9.71
N TYR A 93 -9.35 -10.64 -9.81
CA TYR A 93 -9.79 -9.40 -9.15
C TYR A 93 -9.85 -8.24 -10.14
N GLY A 94 -10.57 -8.42 -11.25
CA GLY A 94 -10.83 -7.33 -12.21
C GLY A 94 -9.60 -6.72 -12.88
N GLY A 95 -8.44 -7.40 -12.85
CA GLY A 95 -7.18 -6.86 -13.37
C GLY A 95 -6.42 -5.95 -12.39
N VAL A 96 -6.81 -5.88 -11.12
CA VAL A 96 -6.11 -5.08 -10.10
C VAL A 96 -4.67 -5.60 -9.94
N SER A 97 -3.70 -4.79 -10.34
CA SER A 97 -2.26 -5.11 -10.29
C SER A 97 -1.51 -4.41 -9.15
N VAL A 98 -2.08 -3.33 -8.62
CA VAL A 98 -1.54 -2.54 -7.52
C VAL A 98 -2.63 -2.27 -6.50
N LEU A 99 -2.34 -2.53 -5.24
CA LEU A 99 -3.21 -2.22 -4.11
C LEU A 99 -2.42 -1.38 -3.10
N TYR A 100 -3.00 -0.26 -2.66
CA TYR A 100 -2.41 0.59 -1.63
C TYR A 100 -3.01 0.22 -0.27
N VAL A 101 -2.14 -0.02 0.72
CA VAL A 101 -2.54 -0.43 2.07
C VAL A 101 -1.73 0.40 3.08
N PRO A 102 -2.34 0.84 4.19
CA PRO A 102 -1.61 1.49 5.29
C PRO A 102 -0.51 0.58 5.85
N TYR A 103 0.65 1.15 6.16
CA TYR A 103 1.81 0.36 6.60
C TYR A 103 1.57 -0.29 7.97
N GLU A 104 0.67 0.26 8.79
CA GLU A 104 0.32 -0.22 10.12
C GLU A 104 -0.40 -1.57 10.12
N MET A 105 -0.94 -1.98 8.96
CA MET A 105 -1.68 -3.22 8.76
C MET A 105 -0.79 -4.38 8.30
N ILE A 106 0.41 -4.08 7.78
CA ILE A 106 1.32 -5.07 7.21
C ILE A 106 2.59 -5.23 8.04
N TRP A 107 3.34 -6.31 7.81
CA TRP A 107 4.67 -6.45 8.39
C TRP A 107 5.62 -5.44 7.74
N VAL A 108 6.36 -4.70 8.55
CA VAL A 108 7.37 -3.72 8.12
C VAL A 108 8.68 -4.09 8.81
N PRO A 109 9.82 -4.13 8.10
CA PRO A 109 11.11 -4.40 8.74
C PRO A 109 11.56 -3.24 9.62
N ASP A 110 12.13 -3.58 10.78
CA ASP A 110 12.77 -2.60 11.65
C ASP A 110 14.13 -2.20 11.08
N ILE A 111 14.34 -0.89 10.91
CA ILE A 111 15.61 -0.33 10.43
C ILE A 111 16.05 0.77 11.40
N VAL A 112 17.26 0.64 11.92
CA VAL A 112 17.84 1.58 12.88
C VAL A 112 19.18 2.07 12.36
N LEU A 113 19.41 3.37 12.48
CA LEU A 113 20.71 3.97 12.25
C LEU A 113 21.58 3.78 13.50
N TYR A 114 22.73 3.12 13.33
CA TYR A 114 23.66 2.87 14.45
C TYR A 114 24.45 4.11 14.87
N ASN A 115 24.83 4.94 13.90
CA ASN A 115 25.59 6.16 14.18
C ASN A 115 24.60 7.29 14.49
N LYS A 116 24.46 7.63 15.76
CA LYS A 116 23.61 8.70 16.26
C LYS A 116 24.44 9.92 16.59
#